data_AF-A0A418M9S4-F1
#
_entry.id   AF-A0A418M9S4-F1
#
_cell.length_a   1.000
_cell.length_b   1.000
_cell.length_c   1.000
_cell.angle_alpha   90.00
_cell.angle_beta   90.00
_cell.angle_gamma   90.00
#
_symmetry.space_group_name_H-M   'P 1'
#
loop_
_entity.id
_entity.type
_entity.pdbx_description
1 polymer ?
#
loop_
_entity_poly.entity_id
_entity_poly.type
_entity_poly.pdbx_seq_one_letter_code
_entity_poly.pdbx_strand_id
1 'polypeptide(L)' 'MSTLIKSPSSESVFSIETGIRQWTCYAEEVEKYRRVLAQGGYATKVIYQWEDPRGKWAKIAAVWPIM' A
#
# COMPACT_ATOMS: atom_id res chain seq x y z
N MET A 1 -37.04 18.33 -24.92
CA MET A 1 -36.58 17.66 -23.69
C MET A 1 -36.67 16.16 -23.91
N SER A 2 -35.53 15.47 -24.03
CA SER A 2 -35.42 14.02 -23.72
C SER A 2 -33.94 13.68 -23.65
N THR A 3 -33.37 13.73 -22.45
CA THR A 3 -31.99 13.32 -22.17
C THR A 3 -32.00 11.80 -22.00
N LEU A 4 -31.51 11.08 -23.02
CA LEU A 4 -31.20 9.65 -22.94
C LEU A 4 -30.05 9.47 -21.94
N ILE A 5 -30.37 9.12 -20.71
CA ILE A 5 -29.38 8.67 -19.73
C ILE A 5 -28.96 7.26 -20.14
N LYS A 6 -27.83 7.18 -20.83
CA LYS A 6 -27.14 5.92 -21.10
C LYS A 6 -26.67 5.39 -19.75
N SER A 7 -27.36 4.37 -19.23
CA SER A 7 -26.96 3.66 -18.01
C SER A 7 -25.48 3.27 -18.12
N PRO A 8 -24.62 3.64 -17.17
CA PRO A 8 -23.26 3.13 -17.18
C PRO A 8 -23.33 1.61 -17.07
N SER A 9 -22.77 0.95 -18.08
CA SER A 9 -22.47 -0.47 -18.08
C SER A 9 -21.78 -0.81 -16.76
N SER A 10 -22.30 -1.83 -16.07
CA SER A 10 -21.68 -2.42 -14.89
C SER A 10 -20.25 -2.86 -15.24
N GLU A 11 -19.28 -1.96 -15.06
CA GLU A 11 -17.88 -2.32 -14.99
C GLU A 11 -17.71 -3.03 -13.65
N SER A 12 -17.78 -4.36 -13.69
CA SER A 12 -17.35 -5.19 -12.57
C SER A 12 -15.86 -4.96 -12.39
N VAL A 13 -15.50 -4.07 -11.47
CA VAL A 13 -14.12 -3.92 -11.01
C VAL A 13 -13.79 -5.19 -10.24
N PHE A 14 -13.07 -6.11 -10.87
CA PHE A 14 -12.44 -7.22 -10.18
C PHE A 14 -11.37 -6.61 -9.26
N SER A 15 -11.74 -6.36 -7.99
CA SER A 15 -10.76 -6.09 -6.95
C SER A 15 -10.02 -7.39 -6.71
N ILE A 16 -8.92 -7.60 -7.45
CA ILE A 16 -7.93 -8.58 -7.01
C ILE A 16 -7.49 -8.08 -5.64
N GLU A 17 -7.83 -8.81 -4.58
CA GLU A 17 -7.46 -8.49 -3.20
C GLU A 17 -5.93 -8.55 -3.08
N THR A 18 -5.23 -7.52 -3.56
CA THR A 18 -3.86 -7.27 -3.16
C THR A 18 -3.91 -7.04 -1.66
N GLY A 19 -3.48 -8.02 -0.87
CA GLY A 19 -3.33 -7.85 0.57
C GLY A 19 -2.28 -6.77 0.83
N ILE A 20 -2.70 -5.51 0.94
CA ILE A 20 -1.82 -4.42 1.34
C ILE A 20 -1.78 -4.41 2.86
N ARG A 21 -0.61 -4.71 3.42
CA ARG A 21 -0.35 -4.57 4.85
C ARG A 21 0.50 -3.32 5.08
N GLN A 22 0.23 -2.62 6.18
CA GLN A 22 0.93 -1.37 6.51
C GLN A 22 1.56 -1.48 7.89
N TRP A 23 2.77 -0.93 8.03
CA TRP A 23 3.50 -0.86 9.29
C TRP A 23 4.07 0.53 9.50
N THR A 24 4.15 0.93 10.77
CA THR A 24 4.90 2.12 11.21
C THR A 24 6.11 1.65 11.98
N CYS A 25 7.29 2.17 11.64
CA CYS A 25 8.56 1.84 12.31
C CYS A 25 9.43 3.09 12.41
N TYR A 26 10.51 3.03 13.18
CA TYR A 26 11.53 4.07 13.16
C TYR A 26 12.19 4.14 11.77
N ALA A 27 12.57 5.34 11.33
CA ALA A 27 13.13 5.56 10.01
C ALA A 27 14.43 4.75 9.77
N GLU A 28 15.21 4.51 10.83
CA GLU A 28 16.42 3.69 10.79
C GLU A 28 16.15 2.19 10.60
N GLU A 29 14.94 1.72 10.94
CA GLU A 29 14.55 0.31 10.81
C GLU A 29 13.92 -0.02 9.44
N VAL A 30 13.66 0.99 8.60
CA VAL A 30 12.98 0.81 7.31
C VAL A 30 13.64 -0.25 6.45
N GLU A 31 14.96 -0.19 6.28
CA GLU A 31 15.68 -1.13 5.42
C GLU A 31 15.68 -2.56 5.98
N LYS A 32 15.65 -2.72 7.31
CA LYS A 32 15.48 -4.02 7.95
C LYS A 32 14.10 -4.60 7.62
N TYR A 33 13.03 -3.81 7.76
CA TYR A 33 11.67 -4.24 7.41
C TYR A 33 11.54 -4.57 5.92
N ARG A 34 12.12 -3.75 5.03
CA ARG A 34 12.10 -4.01 3.58
C ARG A 34 12.74 -5.34 3.22
N ARG A 35 13.88 -5.69 3.83
CA ARG A 35 14.56 -6.98 3.61
C ARG A 35 13.70 -8.16 4.07
N VAL A 36 13.15 -8.09 5.28
CA VAL A 36 12.30 -9.16 5.83
C VAL A 36 11.04 -9.35 4.98
N LEU A 37 10.39 -8.26 4.58
CA LEU A 37 9.19 -8.32 3.74
C LEU A 37 9.50 -8.82 2.33
N ALA A 38 10.63 -8.43 1.74
CA ALA A 38 11.09 -8.95 0.46
C ALA A 38 11.39 -10.46 0.50
N GLN A 39 11.95 -10.97 1.61
CA GLN A 39 12.12 -12.41 1.82
C GLN A 39 10.77 -13.16 1.89
N GLY A 40 9.73 -12.51 2.43
CA GLY A 40 8.36 -13.01 2.41
C GLY A 40 7.64 -12.84 1.07
N GLY A 41 8.34 -12.40 0.03
CA GLY A 41 7.79 -12.19 -1.32
C GLY A 41 7.00 -10.90 -1.48
N TYR A 42 7.00 -9.98 -0.51
CA TYR A 42 6.26 -8.72 -0.62
C TYR A 42 7.05 -7.66 -1.39
N ALA A 43 6.36 -6.90 -2.23
CA ALA A 43 6.84 -5.62 -2.73
C ALA A 43 6.60 -4.54 -1.68
N THR A 44 7.63 -3.78 -1.30
CA THR A 44 7.53 -2.75 -0.25
C THR A 44 7.69 -1.34 -0.80
N LYS A 45 6.92 -0.40 -0.24
CA LYS A 45 6.99 1.03 -0.54
C LYS A 45 6.88 1.84 0.75
N VAL A 46 7.80 2.78 0.94
CA VAL A 46 7.64 3.81 1.98
C VAL A 46 6.56 4.78 1.51
N ILE A 47 5.49 4.94 2.29
CA ILE A 47 4.38 5.84 1.99
C ILE A 47 4.78 7.28 2.34
N TYR A 48 5.23 7.48 3.58
CA TYR A 48 5.71 8.77 4.08
C TYR A 48 6.63 8.57 5.28
N GLN A 49 7.40 9.62 5.57
CA GLN A 49 8.27 9.73 6.75
C GLN A 49 7.93 11.02 7.48
N TRP A 50 8.08 11.01 8.81
CA TRP A 50 7.87 12.20 9.65
C TRP A 50 8.81 12.18 10.84
N GLU A 51 8.99 13.33 11.48
CA GLU A 51 9.79 13.49 12.68
C GLU A 51 8.90 14.03 13.80
N ASP A 52 9.00 13.43 14.97
CA ASP A 52 8.36 13.88 16.20
C ASP A 52 9.40 13.96 17.34
N PRO A 53 9.06 14.49 18.53
CA PRO A 53 10.02 14.60 19.63
C PRO A 53 10.62 13.27 20.12
N ARG A 54 10.09 12.12 19.67
CA ARG A 54 10.60 10.79 20.01
C ARG A 54 11.52 10.24 18.91
N GLY A 55 11.58 10.85 17.73
CA GLY A 55 12.50 10.51 16.66
C GLY A 55 11.88 10.57 15.26
N LYS A 56 12.60 9.97 14.30
CA LYS A 56 12.17 9.86 12.90
C LYS A 56 11.42 8.56 12.68
N TRP A 57 10.28 8.64 12.02
CA TRP A 57 9.35 7.55 11.78
C TRP A 57 9.08 7.39 10.28
N ALA A 58 8.66 6.18 9.92
CA ALA A 58 8.31 5.83 8.56
C ALA A 58 7.09 4.91 8.53
N LYS A 59 6.19 5.16 7.58
CA LYS A 59 5.10 4.25 7.26
C LYS A 59 5.42 3.49 5.98
N ILE A 60 5.36 2.16 6.05
CA ILE A 60 5.66 1.24 4.95
C ILE A 60 4.39 0.50 4.57
N ALA A 61 4.11 0.42 3.27
CA ALA A 61 3.16 -0.53 2.70
C ALA A 61 3.94 -1.73 2.14
N ALA A 62 3.48 -2.94 2.46
CA ALA A 62 3.90 -4.15 1.76
C ALA A 62 2.71 -4.74 1.02
N VAL A 63 2.91 -4.98 -0.26
CA VAL A 63 1.91 -5.57 -1.14
C VAL A 63 2.39 -6.97 -1.48
N TRP A 64 1.57 -7.97 -1.19
CA TRP A 64 1.84 -9.30 -1.68
C TRP A 64 1.56 -9.31 -3.19
N PRO A 65 2.55 -9.60 -4.05
CA PRO A 65 2.32 -9.68 -5.48
C PRO A 65 1.31 -10.79 -5.73
N ILE A 66 0.27 -10.46 -6.48
CA ILE A 66 -0.68 -11.42 -7.02
C ILE A 66 0.14 -12.33 -7.95
N MET A 67 0.15 -13.63 -7.66
CA MET A 67 0.74 -14.64 -8.54
C MET A 67 -0.07 -14.79 -9.83
#